data_AF-A0A0C3QTF4-F1
#
_entry.id   AF-A0A0C3QTF4-F1
#
_cell.length_a   1.000
_cell.length_b   1.000
_cell.length_c   1.000
_cell.angle_alpha   90.00
_cell.angle_beta   90.00
_cell.angle_gamma   90.00
#
_symmetry.space_group_name_H-M   'P 1'
#
loop_
_entity.id
_entity.type
_entity.pdbx_description
1 polymer ?
#
loop_
_entity_poly.entity_id
_entity_poly.type
_entity_poly.pdbx_seq_one_letter_code
_entity_poly.pdbx_strand_id
1 'polypeptide(L)' 'AAKDLSHVPCKFFKAGQCTAGSSCPFSHSTSEPGQPKQVCQWFLSGNCRFAHKCALAHINP' A
#
# COMPACT_ATOMS: atom_id res chain seq x y z
N ALA A 1 7.32 -15.11 -20.63
CA ALA A 1 6.33 -14.48 -19.75
C ALA A 1 7.03 -14.01 -18.48
N ALA A 2 7.43 -12.74 -18.43
CA ALA A 2 8.06 -12.17 -17.23
C ALA A 2 6.96 -12.03 -16.17
N LYS A 3 7.04 -12.88 -15.14
CA LYS A 3 6.12 -12.80 -14.00
C LYS A 3 6.42 -11.48 -13.30
N ASP A 4 5.41 -10.64 -13.18
CA ASP A 4 5.43 -9.44 -12.36
C ASP A 4 5.54 -9.88 -10.89
N LEU A 5 6.73 -9.71 -10.29
CA LEU A 5 7.01 -10.05 -8.88
C LEU A 5 6.82 -8.83 -7.96
N SER A 6 6.25 -7.75 -8.46
CA SER A 6 5.96 -6.52 -7.71
C SER A 6 4.93 -6.73 -6.58
N HIS A 7 4.24 -7.87 -6.55
CA HIS A 7 3.42 -8.33 -5.41
C HIS A 7 4.24 -9.01 -4.29
N VAL A 8 5.43 -9.55 -4.59
CA VAL A 8 6.25 -10.26 -3.61
C VAL A 8 7.13 -9.26 -2.86
N PRO A 9 7.03 -9.12 -1.53
CA PRO A 9 7.81 -8.15 -0.78
C PRO A 9 9.31 -8.49 -0.82
N CYS A 10 10.13 -7.46 -1.06
CA CYS A 10 11.57 -7.61 -1.11
C CYS A 10 12.15 -7.83 0.29
N LYS A 11 12.67 -9.04 0.52
CA LYS A 11 13.31 -9.42 1.79
C LYS A 11 14.52 -8.53 2.12
N PHE A 12 15.30 -8.14 1.10
CA PHE A 12 16.47 -7.27 1.27
C PHE A 12 16.07 -5.82 1.58
N PHE A 13 14.97 -5.33 1.01
CA PHE A 13 14.47 -3.99 1.29
C PHE A 13 13.92 -3.89 2.71
N LYS A 14 13.20 -4.92 3.18
CA LYS A 14 12.80 -5.05 4.58
C LYS A 14 14.02 -5.07 5.54
N ALA A 15 15.14 -5.64 5.11
CA ALA A 15 16.39 -5.64 5.87
C ALA A 15 17.24 -4.36 5.70
N GLY A 16 16.81 -3.39 4.87
CA GLY A 16 17.59 -2.19 4.55
C GLY A 16 18.83 -2.45 3.70
N GLN A 17 18.96 -3.64 3.11
CA GLN A 17 20.13 -4.08 2.33
C GLN A 17 19.84 -4.14 0.82
N CYS A 18 18.68 -3.64 0.36
CA CYS A 18 18.39 -3.66 -1.06
C CYS A 18 19.12 -2.54 -1.80
N THR A 19 20.01 -2.93 -2.71
CA THR A 19 20.74 -2.03 -3.62
C THR A 19 20.01 -1.78 -4.94
N ALA A 20 18.91 -2.52 -5.22
CA ALA A 20 18.19 -2.45 -6.48
C ALA A 20 17.24 -1.23 -6.59
N GLY A 21 16.96 -0.52 -5.49
CA GLY A 21 16.13 0.69 -5.49
C GLY A 21 14.79 0.50 -6.21
N SER A 22 14.47 1.37 -7.16
CA SER A 22 13.24 1.31 -7.96
C SER A 22 13.25 0.28 -9.09
N SER A 23 14.40 -0.37 -9.36
CA SER A 23 14.54 -1.41 -10.39
C SER A 23 14.43 -2.82 -9.81
N CYS A 24 14.05 -2.95 -8.53
CA CYS A 24 13.86 -4.25 -7.92
C CYS A 24 12.65 -4.95 -8.53
N PRO A 25 12.77 -6.22 -8.97
CA PRO A 25 11.63 -6.99 -9.44
C PRO A 25 10.65 -7.35 -8.30
N PHE A 26 11.03 -7.11 -7.05
CA PHE A 26 10.25 -7.37 -5.85
C PHE A 26 9.68 -6.07 -5.28
N SER A 27 8.54 -6.17 -4.58
CA SER A 27 7.89 -5.02 -3.95
C SER A 27 8.76 -4.36 -2.90
N HIS A 28 9.05 -3.07 -3.09
CA HIS A 28 9.58 -2.18 -2.06
C HIS A 28 8.46 -1.39 -1.37
N SER A 29 7.21 -1.83 -1.48
CA SER A 29 6.18 -1.37 -0.57
C SER A 29 6.47 -1.96 0.79
N THR A 30 7.18 -1.19 1.61
CA THR A 30 7.08 -1.30 3.05
C THR A 30 5.58 -1.30 3.34
N SER A 31 5.05 -2.43 3.82
CA SER A 31 3.74 -2.45 4.45
C SER A 31 3.84 -1.66 5.76
N GLU A 32 4.14 -0.37 5.66
CA GLU A 32 3.92 0.56 6.74
C GLU A 32 2.39 0.56 6.97
N PRO A 33 1.94 0.67 8.23
CA PRO A 33 0.54 0.94 8.59
C PRO A 33 0.01 2.30 8.08
N GLY A 34 0.44 2.73 6.90
CA GLY A 34 0.23 4.02 6.26
C GLY A 34 0.47 4.00 4.75
N GLN A 35 0.56 2.81 4.09
CA GLN A 35 0.25 2.74 2.66
C GLN A 35 -1.01 3.57 2.42
N PRO A 36 -1.07 4.44 1.38
CA PRO A 36 -2.21 5.29 1.15
C PRO A 36 -3.41 4.38 0.93
N LYS A 37 -4.12 4.10 2.03
CA LYS A 37 -5.39 3.38 2.03
C LYS A 37 -6.18 4.19 1.03
N GLN A 38 -6.51 3.56 -0.09
CA GLN A 38 -7.24 4.23 -1.17
C GLN A 38 -8.36 5.02 -0.52
N VAL A 39 -8.49 6.29 -0.90
CA VAL A 39 -9.45 7.17 -0.24
C VAL A 39 -10.82 6.51 -0.32
N CYS A 40 -11.50 6.43 0.81
CA CYS A 40 -12.81 5.81 0.86
C CYS A 40 -13.79 6.65 0.05
N GLN A 41 -14.10 6.22 -1.17
CA GLN A 41 -15.05 6.92 -2.04
C GLN A 41 -16.43 7.04 -1.37
N TRP A 42 -16.85 6.04 -0.59
CA TRP A 42 -18.11 6.12 0.16
C TRP A 42 -18.06 7.13 1.31
N PHE A 43 -16.90 7.38 1.91
CA PHE A 43 -16.76 8.42 2.94
C PHE A 43 -16.87 9.81 2.31
N LEU A 44 -16.21 10.03 1.16
CA LEU A 44 -16.37 11.25 0.37
C LEU A 44 -17.83 11.48 -0.04
N SER A 45 -18.54 10.43 -0.42
CA SER A 45 -19.98 10.50 -0.75
C SER A 45 -20.90 10.50 0.48
N GLY A 46 -20.38 10.50 1.72
CA GLY A 46 -21.17 10.49 2.95
C GLY A 46 -21.94 9.18 3.25
N ASN A 47 -21.67 8.11 2.51
CA ASN A 47 -22.38 6.82 2.56
C ASN A 47 -21.53 5.67 3.14
N CYS A 48 -20.41 5.95 3.82
CA CYS A 48 -19.57 4.89 4.38
C CYS A 48 -20.23 4.27 5.64
N ARG A 49 -20.61 2.98 5.55
CA ARG A 49 -21.22 2.23 6.66
C ARG A 49 -20.21 1.73 7.70
N PHE A 50 -18.91 1.82 7.41
CA PHE A 50 -17.85 1.23 8.24
C PHE A 50 -17.19 2.23 9.19
N ALA A 51 -17.49 3.54 9.07
CA ALA A 51 -16.98 4.60 9.95
C ALA A 51 -15.49 4.41 10.29
N HIS A 52 -15.14 4.41 11.59
CA HIS A 52 -13.76 4.23 12.07
C HIS A 52 -13.16 2.83 11.85
N LYS A 53 -13.97 1.84 11.42
CA LYS A 53 -13.50 0.49 11.07
C LYS A 53 -13.30 0.32 9.56
N CYS A 54 -13.42 1.38 8.76
CA CYS A 54 -13.23 1.28 7.32
C CYS A 54 -11.77 0.90 7.01
N ALA A 55 -11.59 -0.07 6.12
CA ALA A 55 -10.27 -0.47 5.63
C ALA A 55 -9.61 0.60 4.73
N LEU A 56 -10.39 1.58 4.29
CA LEU A 56 -10.01 2.67 3.39
C LEU A 56 -9.78 3.99 4.16
N ALA A 57 -9.02 4.93 3.60
CA ALA A 57 -8.73 6.19 4.29
C ALA A 57 -9.97 7.09 4.33
N HIS A 58 -10.36 7.52 5.53
CA HIS A 58 -11.32 8.61 5.72
C HIS A 58 -10.52 9.89 5.93
N ILE A 59 -10.41 10.71 4.88
CA ILE A 59 -9.75 12.02 4.93
C ILE A 59 -10.82 13.10 4.95
N ASN A 60 -10.81 13.93 5.98
CA ASN A 60 -11.61 15.15 6.02
C ASN A 60 -10.82 16.24 5.26
N PRO A 61 -11.42 16.96 4.30
CA PRO A 61 -10.77 18.12 3.70
C PRO A 61 -10.48 19.20 4.76
#